data_AF-A0AAE3ZEC0-F1
#
_entry.id   AF-A0AAE3ZEC0-F1
#
_cell.length_a   1.000
_cell.length_b   1.000
_cell.length_c   1.000
_cell.angle_alpha   90.00
_cell.angle_beta   90.00
_cell.angle_gamma   90.00
#
_symmetry.space_group_name_H-M   'P 1'
#
loop_
_entity.id
_entity.type
_entity.pdbx_description
1 polymer ?
#
loop_
_entity_poly.entity_id
_entity_poly.type
_entity_poly.pdbx_seq_one_letter_code
_entity_poly.pdbx_strand_id
1 'polypeptide(L)'
;MRTTVTLEDELAVLLGKRRSERGQIFQEALNEALRNGLVEHAASPMPGRRAAEYEFKSFDLGRPLMENMDNVHEVLAAVEGEDHR
;
A
#
# COMPACT_ATOMS: atom_id res chain seq x y z
N MET A 1 -20.15 16.34 22.02
CA MET A 1 -19.97 17.80 21.86
C MET A 1 -20.95 18.28 20.80
N ARG A 2 -21.52 19.49 20.94
CA ARG A 2 -22.35 20.11 19.89
C ARG A 2 -21.51 21.15 19.16
N THR A 3 -21.38 20.99 17.86
CA THR A 3 -20.52 21.81 17.01
C THR A 3 -21.24 22.09 15.70
N THR A 4 -21.11 23.31 15.20
CA THR A 4 -21.53 23.66 13.84
C THR A 4 -20.34 23.44 12.91
N VAL A 5 -20.55 22.70 11.83
CA VAL A 5 -19.55 22.44 10.80
C VAL A 5 -20.00 23.07 9.49
N THR A 6 -19.05 23.65 8.75
CA THR A 6 -19.28 24.10 7.38
C THR A 6 -18.72 23.03 6.46
N LEU A 7 -19.49 22.61 5.45
CA LEU A 7 -19.11 21.57 4.50
C LEU A 7 -19.20 22.15 3.08
N GLU A 8 -18.36 21.63 2.19
CA GLU A 8 -18.51 21.88 0.76
C GLU A 8 -19.81 21.24 0.23
N ASP A 9 -20.39 21.84 -0.80
CA ASP A 9 -21.68 21.40 -1.36
C ASP A 9 -21.63 19.93 -1.82
N GLU A 10 -20.50 19.51 -2.40
CA GLU A 10 -20.31 18.13 -2.85
C GLU A 10 -20.34 17.13 -1.67
N LEU A 11 -19.72 17.48 -0.55
CA LEU A 11 -19.75 16.65 0.67
C LEU A 11 -21.15 16.58 1.27
N ALA A 12 -21.91 17.68 1.24
CA ALA A 12 -23.29 17.70 1.69
C ALA A 12 -24.18 16.77 0.85
N VAL A 13 -23.98 16.75 -0.48
CA VAL A 13 -24.68 15.84 -1.40
C VAL A 13 -24.32 14.37 -1.11
N LEU A 14 -23.03 14.06 -0.95
CA LEU A 14 -22.57 12.70 -0.66
C LEU A 14 -23.10 12.18 0.69
N LEU A 15 -23.06 13.00 1.73
CA LEU A 15 -23.61 12.67 3.04
C LEU A 15 -25.14 12.48 2.98
N GLY A 16 -25.83 13.32 2.22
CA GLY A 16 -27.27 13.21 1.98
C GLY A 16 -27.64 11.88 1.33
N LYS A 17 -26.89 11.46 0.30
CA LYS A 17 -27.10 10.18 -0.37
C LYS A 17 -26.88 9.00 0.58
N ARG A 18 -25.75 9.00 1.29
CA ARG A 18 -25.40 7.96 2.27
C ARG A 18 -26.44 7.83 3.38
N ARG A 19 -26.96 8.98 3.84
CA ARG A 19 -28.05 9.06 4.83
C ARG A 19 -29.31 8.37 4.31
N SER A 20 -29.74 8.70 3.09
CA SER A 20 -30.95 8.12 2.47
C SER A 20 -30.83 6.62 2.24
N GLU A 21 -29.68 6.13 1.81
CA GLU A 21 -29.43 4.70 1.58
C GLU A 21 -29.47 3.87 2.86
N ARG A 22 -29.07 4.47 3.99
CA ARG A 22 -28.95 3.78 5.29
C ARG A 22 -30.08 4.11 6.27
N GLY A 23 -31.00 5.00 5.90
CA GLY A 23 -32.10 5.45 6.78
C GLY A 23 -31.63 6.18 8.04
N GLN A 24 -30.44 6.79 8.02
CA GLN A 24 -29.83 7.44 9.18
C GLN A 24 -30.27 8.92 9.31
N ILE A 25 -29.93 9.56 10.44
CA ILE A 25 -29.98 11.04 10.53
C ILE A 25 -28.63 11.65 10.13
N PHE A 26 -28.62 12.93 9.72
CA PHE A 26 -27.42 13.60 9.23
C PHE A 26 -26.23 13.54 10.21
N GLN A 27 -26.50 13.72 11.51
CA GLN A 27 -25.50 13.63 12.56
C GLN A 27 -24.81 12.26 12.61
N GLU A 28 -25.56 11.18 12.45
CA GLU A 28 -25.02 9.82 12.48
C GLU A 28 -24.12 9.57 11.28
N ALA A 29 -24.60 9.91 10.08
CA ALA A 29 -23.83 9.78 8.84
C ALA A 29 -22.51 10.57 8.88
N LEU A 30 -22.55 11.81 9.39
CA LEU A 30 -21.37 12.65 9.54
C LEU A 30 -20.38 12.07 10.55
N ASN A 31 -20.86 11.64 11.72
CA ASN A 31 -19.99 11.07 12.75
C ASN A 31 -19.37 9.74 12.30
N GLU A 32 -20.10 8.89 11.58
CA GLU A 32 -19.59 7.65 11.01
C GLU A 32 -18.47 7.95 9.99
N ALA A 33 -18.70 8.89 9.08
CA ALA A 33 -17.71 9.29 8.09
C ALA A 33 -16.43 9.82 8.73
N LEU A 34 -16.55 10.71 9.73
CA LEU A 34 -15.41 11.25 10.46
C LEU A 34 -14.62 10.19 11.23
N ARG A 35 -15.32 9.25 11.89
CA ARG A 35 -14.65 8.14 12.61
C ARG A 35 -13.84 7.29 11.67
N ASN A 36 -14.45 6.88 10.54
CA ASN A 36 -13.76 6.03 9.57
C ASN A 36 -12.56 6.75 8.97
N GLY A 37 -12.71 8.02 8.58
CA GLY A 37 -11.61 8.83 8.06
C GLY A 37 -10.47 9.00 9.07
N LEU A 38 -10.78 9.30 10.34
CA LEU A 38 -9.75 9.46 11.38
C LEU A 38 -9.03 8.14 11.70
N VAL A 39 -9.74 7.01 11.68
CA VAL A 39 -9.13 5.68 11.87
C VAL A 39 -8.25 5.30 10.69
N GLU A 40 -8.71 5.50 9.45
CA GLU A 40 -7.90 5.25 8.25
C GLU A 40 -6.66 6.14 8.21
N HIS A 41 -6.78 7.42 8.58
CA HIS A 41 -5.62 8.31 8.68
C HIS A 41 -4.67 7.94 9.81
N ALA A 42 -5.18 7.40 10.93
CA ALA A 42 -4.32 6.90 12.01
C ALA A 42 -3.63 5.58 11.65
N ALA A 43 -4.26 4.75 10.82
CA ALA A 43 -3.72 3.48 10.35
C ALA A 43 -2.78 3.65 9.14
N SER A 44 -2.95 4.72 8.36
CA SER A 44 -2.03 5.05 7.28
C SER A 44 -0.67 5.45 7.88
N PRO A 45 0.46 4.85 7.44
CA PRO A 45 1.75 5.34 7.84
C PRO A 45 1.86 6.81 7.39
N MET A 46 1.91 7.70 8.37
CA MET A 46 2.10 9.13 8.18
C MET A 46 3.19 9.35 7.12
N PRO A 47 3.01 10.22 6.11
CA PRO A 47 4.04 10.46 5.09
C PRO A 47 5.34 10.90 5.78
N GLY A 48 6.32 10.00 5.84
CA GLY A 48 7.56 10.16 6.63
C GLY A 48 7.86 9.00 7.59
N ARG A 49 6.87 8.21 8.00
CA ARG A 49 7.08 6.92 8.66
C ARG A 49 7.39 5.93 7.54
N ARG A 50 8.68 5.65 7.30
CA ARG A 50 9.11 4.61 6.35
C ARG A 50 8.24 3.38 6.61
N ALA A 51 7.50 2.95 5.58
CA ALA A 51 6.91 1.62 5.59
C ALA A 51 8.03 0.66 6.02
N ALA A 52 7.74 -0.26 6.95
CA ALA A 52 8.74 -1.22 7.41
C ALA A 52 9.48 -1.75 6.18
N GLU A 53 10.79 -1.46 6.09
CA GLU A 53 11.59 -1.79 4.91
C GLU A 53 11.42 -3.30 4.71
N TYR A 54 10.93 -3.69 3.53
CA TYR A 54 10.74 -5.10 3.23
C TYR A 54 12.12 -5.75 3.16
N GLU A 55 12.46 -6.53 4.18
CA GLU A 55 13.76 -7.19 4.27
C GLU A 55 13.69 -8.55 3.56
N PHE A 56 14.41 -8.66 2.44
CA PHE A 56 14.63 -9.96 1.81
C PHE A 56 15.56 -10.79 2.68
N LYS A 57 15.09 -11.97 3.11
CA LYS A 57 15.95 -12.94 3.78
C LYS A 57 17.00 -13.43 2.79
N SER A 58 18.23 -12.95 2.92
CA SER A 58 19.38 -13.49 2.20
C SER A 58 19.73 -14.88 2.73
N PHE A 59 20.31 -15.71 1.88
CA PHE A 59 20.88 -16.99 2.26
C PHE A 59 22.28 -17.12 1.65
N ASP A 60 23.17 -17.81 2.36
CA ASP A 60 24.54 -18.05 1.90
C ASP A 60 24.54 -19.14 0.83
N LEU A 61 24.91 -18.76 -0.40
CA LEU A 61 25.05 -19.65 -1.55
C LEU A 61 26.43 -20.33 -1.61
N GLY A 62 27.35 -20.00 -0.70
CA GLY A 62 28.72 -20.46 -0.72
C GLY A 62 29.57 -19.75 -1.77
N ARG A 63 30.69 -20.37 -2.17
CA ARG A 63 31.58 -19.81 -3.20
C ARG A 63 31.03 -20.11 -4.60
N PRO A 64 31.09 -19.15 -5.53
CA PRO A 64 30.80 -19.41 -6.94
C PRO A 64 31.64 -20.57 -7.47
N LEU A 65 31.01 -21.45 -8.26
CA LEU A 65 31.71 -22.55 -8.95
C LEU A 65 32.54 -22.06 -10.14
N MET A 66 32.30 -20.82 -10.57
CA MET A 66 32.95 -20.16 -11.70
C MET A 66 33.79 -18.97 -11.22
N GLU A 67 34.94 -18.74 -11.86
CA GLU A 67 35.85 -17.64 -11.48
C GLU A 67 35.29 -16.25 -11.83
N ASN A 68 34.46 -16.15 -12.86
CA ASN A 68 33.87 -14.90 -13.33
C ASN A 68 32.39 -15.09 -13.66
N MET A 69 31.52 -14.25 -13.06
CA MET A 69 30.07 -14.23 -13.32
C MET A 69 29.62 -12.99 -14.11
N ASP A 70 30.52 -12.07 -14.41
CA ASP A 70 30.19 -10.82 -15.11
C ASP A 70 30.03 -11.06 -16.62
N ASN A 71 30.61 -12.14 -17.15
CA ASN A 71 30.39 -12.57 -18.53
C ASN A 71 29.21 -13.54 -18.61
N VAL A 72 28.01 -12.98 -18.78
CA VAL A 72 26.76 -13.75 -18.88
C VAL A 72 26.81 -14.83 -19.96
N HIS A 73 27.50 -14.60 -21.08
CA HIS A 73 27.55 -15.57 -22.18
C HIS A 73 28.34 -16.83 -21.82
N GLU A 74 29.50 -16.68 -21.17
CA GLU A 74 30.30 -17.81 -20.70
C GLU A 74 29.60 -18.59 -19.58
N VAL A 75 28.92 -17.88 -18.68
CA VAL A 75 28.14 -18.49 -17.60
C VAL A 75 27.01 -19.35 -18.17
N LEU A 76 26.26 -18.83 -19.14
CA LEU A 76 25.18 -19.57 -19.80
C LEU A 76 25.73 -20.79 -20.56
N ALA A 77 26.80 -20.62 -21.34
CA ALA A 77 27.42 -21.73 -22.06
C ALA A 77 27.93 -22.85 -21.11
N ALA A 78 28.47 -22.47 -19.95
CA ALA A 78 28.95 -23.42 -18.95
C ALA A 78 27.83 -24.13 -18.17
N VAL A 79 26.68 -23.48 -17.97
CA VAL A 79 25.51 -24.09 -17.29
C VAL A 79 24.63 -24.89 -18.25
N GLU A 80 24.38 -24.39 -19.45
CA GLU A 80 23.41 -24.93 -20.41
C GLU A 80 24.07 -25.83 -21.49
N GLY A 81 25.40 -25.73 -21.65
CA GLY A 81 26.18 -26.41 -22.70
C GLY A 81 26.34 -25.58 -23.98
N GLU A 82 27.45 -25.77 -24.71
CA GLU A 82 27.78 -25.00 -25.92
C GLU A 82 26.78 -25.19 -27.09
N ASP A 83 25.91 -26.19 -27.00
CA ASP A 83 24.90 -26.53 -28.02
C ASP A 83 23.49 -25.95 -27.71
N HIS A 84 23.33 -25.12 -26.68
CA HIS A 84 22.02 -24.52 -26.37
C HIS A 84 21.65 -23.45 -27.40
N ARG A 85 20.53 -23.63 -28.11
CA ARG A 85 20.01 -22.73 -29.16
C ARG A 85 18.61 -22.24 -28.82
#